data_AF-A0A930MR73-F1
#
_entry.id   AF-A0A930MR73-F1
#
_cell.length_a   1.000
_cell.length_b   1.000
_cell.length_c   1.000
_cell.angle_alpha   90.00
_cell.angle_beta   90.00
_cell.angle_gamma   90.00
#
_symmetry.space_group_name_H-M   'P 1'
#
loop_
_entity.id
_entity.type
_entity.pdbx_description
1 polymer ?
#
loop_
_entity_poly.entity_id
_entity_poly.type
_entity_poly.pdbx_seq_one_letter_code
_entity_poly.pdbx_strand_id
1 'polypeptide(L)'
;MANFKLIYQILTLLDKYLDDEEPDFSKLSAAHFKVSEKRFAHIMLMLYEAGYIDGIAPIHLGGNDYDFKLTSPRITLRGLEYLEENTMMKKAYRLLKGVKEITPGL
;
A
#
# COMPACT_ATOMS: atom_id res chain seq x y z
N MET A 1 -3.74 -10.42 -5.99
CA MET A 1 -4.55 -9.92 -4.86
C MET A 1 -3.71 -9.48 -3.65
N ALA A 2 -2.72 -10.26 -3.20
CA ALA A 2 -1.91 -9.92 -2.02
C ALA A 2 -1.18 -8.57 -2.10
N ASN A 3 -0.57 -8.23 -3.24
CA ASN A 3 0.15 -6.96 -3.41
C ASN A 3 -0.78 -5.74 -3.37
N PHE A 4 -1.95 -5.81 -4.00
CA PHE A 4 -2.96 -4.73 -3.95
C PHE A 4 -3.49 -4.52 -2.54
N LYS A 5 -3.69 -5.60 -1.77
CA LYS A 5 -4.05 -5.50 -0.35
C LYS A 5 -2.97 -4.79 0.45
N LEU A 6 -1.70 -5.15 0.25
CA LEU A 6 -0.57 -4.51 0.92
C LEU A 6 -0.49 -3.01 0.57
N ILE A 7 -0.60 -2.66 -0.72
CA ILE A 7 -0.61 -1.26 -1.17
C ILE A 7 -1.73 -0.48 -0.48
N TYR A 8 -2.95 -1.01 -0.48
CA TYR A 8 -4.09 -0.38 0.17
C TYR A 8 -3.84 -0.19 1.68
N GLN A 9 -3.28 -1.20 2.36
CA GLN A 9 -2.95 -1.12 3.78
C GLN A 9 -1.88 -0.07 4.09
N ILE A 10 -0.83 0.05 3.27
CA ILE A 10 0.21 1.06 3.42
C ILE A 10 -0.39 2.46 3.25
N LEU A 11 -1.13 2.69 2.17
CA LEU A 11 -1.75 3.99 1.90
C LEU A 11 -2.76 4.37 2.98
N THR A 12 -3.59 3.42 3.43
CA THR A 12 -4.55 3.65 4.53
C THR A 12 -3.84 3.97 5.85
N LEU A 13 -2.67 3.36 6.12
CA LEU A 13 -1.89 3.67 7.31
C LEU A 13 -1.38 5.11 7.27
N LEU A 14 -0.82 5.54 6.13
CA LEU A 14 -0.28 6.88 5.95
C LEU A 14 -1.37 7.97 5.91
N ASP A 15 -2.54 7.65 5.37
CA ASP A 15 -3.73 8.51 5.43
C ASP A 15 -4.16 8.79 6.87
N LYS A 16 -4.22 7.75 7.72
CA LYS A 16 -4.51 7.92 9.16
C LYS A 16 -3.49 8.77 9.88
N TYR A 17 -2.25 8.81 9.42
CA TYR A 17 -1.19 9.61 10.02
C TYR A 17 -1.21 11.08 9.60
N LEU A 18 -2.12 11.51 8.71
CA LEU A 18 -2.27 12.92 8.37
C LEU A 18 -2.73 13.77 9.56
N ASP A 19 -3.58 13.20 10.43
CA ASP A 19 -4.14 13.86 11.61
C ASP A 19 -3.53 13.36 12.93
N ASP A 20 -2.52 12.47 12.87
CA ASP A 20 -1.87 11.89 14.04
C ASP A 20 -0.74 12.81 14.52
N GLU A 21 -0.84 13.30 15.76
CA GLU A 21 0.19 14.14 16.37
C GLU A 21 1.48 13.36 16.66
N GLU A 22 1.39 12.04 16.88
CA GLU A 22 2.52 11.17 17.24
C GLU A 22 2.49 9.84 16.44
N PRO A 23 2.68 9.89 15.11
CA PRO A 23 2.56 8.72 14.26
C PRO A 23 3.64 7.66 14.54
N ASP A 24 3.20 6.43 14.78
CA ASP A 24 4.09 5.28 14.99
C ASP A 24 4.57 4.70 13.64
N PHE A 25 5.67 5.24 13.13
CA PHE A 25 6.27 4.76 11.88
C PHE A 25 6.90 3.36 11.98
N SER A 26 7.02 2.75 13.17
CA SER A 26 7.45 1.34 13.27
C SER A 26 6.46 0.37 12.60
N LYS A 27 5.19 0.79 12.47
CA LYS A 27 4.14 0.06 11.75
C LYS A 27 4.33 0.10 10.23
N LEU A 28 5.16 1.01 9.70
CA LEU A 28 5.53 1.04 8.30
C LEU A 28 6.68 0.06 8.03
N SER A 29 6.45 -1.23 8.31
CA SER A 29 7.47 -2.29 8.24
C SER A 29 6.92 -3.60 7.69
N ALA A 30 7.79 -4.41 7.08
CA ALA A 30 7.39 -5.70 6.50
C ALA A 30 6.77 -6.64 7.56
N ALA A 31 7.31 -6.63 8.78
CA ALA A 31 6.83 -7.40 9.91
C ALA A 31 5.37 -7.04 10.27
N HIS A 32 5.05 -5.74 10.36
CA HIS A 32 3.69 -5.28 10.65
C HIS A 32 2.68 -5.77 9.59
N PHE A 33 3.05 -5.68 8.31
CA PHE A 33 2.21 -6.13 7.21
C PHE A 33 2.28 -7.65 6.94
N LYS A 34 3.09 -8.40 7.69
CA LYS A 34 3.28 -9.86 7.56
C LYS A 34 3.70 -10.29 6.16
N VAL A 35 4.65 -9.55 5.57
CA VAL A 35 5.26 -9.86 4.27
C VAL A 35 6.78 -9.94 4.42
N SER A 36 7.47 -10.44 3.39
CA SER A 36 8.94 -10.42 3.39
C SER A 36 9.48 -9.01 3.21
N GLU A 37 10.65 -8.73 3.80
CA GLU A 37 11.37 -7.45 3.64
C GLU A 37 11.54 -7.08 2.17
N LYS A 38 11.97 -8.03 1.34
CA LYS A 38 12.15 -7.82 -0.10
C LYS A 38 10.85 -7.37 -0.80
N ARG A 39 9.70 -7.96 -0.45
CA ARG A 39 8.41 -7.56 -1.03
C ARG A 39 8.02 -6.16 -0.56
N PHE A 40 8.18 -5.89 0.73
CA PHE A 40 7.87 -4.59 1.30
C PHE A 40 8.71 -3.49 0.65
N ALA A 41 10.03 -3.69 0.55
CA ALA A 41 10.96 -2.74 -0.05
C ALA A 41 10.61 -2.42 -1.51
N HIS A 42 10.33 -3.44 -2.34
CA HIS A 42 9.91 -3.21 -3.72
C HIS A 42 8.57 -2.49 -3.84
N ILE A 43 7.62 -2.78 -2.94
CA ILE A 43 6.32 -2.09 -2.95
C ILE A 43 6.47 -0.64 -2.51
N MET A 44 7.27 -0.36 -1.47
CA MET A 44 7.60 0.99 -1.04
C MET A 44 8.29 1.79 -2.17
N LEU A 45 9.24 1.17 -2.88
CA LEU A 45 9.90 1.79 -4.03
C LEU A 45 8.90 2.15 -5.12
N MET A 46 8.04 1.21 -5.54
CA MET A 46 7.03 1.45 -6.56
C MET A 46 6.04 2.56 -6.16
N LEU A 47 5.61 2.59 -4.89
CA LEU A 47 4.70 3.63 -4.40
C LEU A 47 5.34 5.01 -4.42
N TYR A 48 6.62 5.08 -4.03
CA TYR A 48 7.40 6.32 -4.04
C TYR A 48 7.66 6.82 -5.47
N GLU A 49 8.17 5.95 -6.36
CA GLU A 49 8.47 6.31 -7.74
C GLU A 49 7.21 6.70 -8.54
N ALA A 50 6.08 6.06 -8.26
CA ALA A 50 4.80 6.44 -8.84
C ALA A 50 4.17 7.67 -8.17
N GLY A 51 4.76 8.21 -7.11
CA GLY A 51 4.29 9.41 -6.41
C GLY A 51 3.01 9.20 -5.61
N TYR A 52 2.71 7.98 -5.15
CA TYR A 52 1.59 7.70 -4.24
C TYR A 52 1.94 7.99 -2.78
N ILE A 53 3.23 7.95 -2.44
CA ILE A 53 3.77 8.28 -1.12
C ILE A 53 5.00 9.19 -1.28
N ASP A 54 5.33 9.94 -0.23
CA ASP A 54 6.48 10.84 -0.18
C ASP A 54 7.09 10.84 1.25
N GLY A 55 8.18 11.57 1.46
CA GLY A 55 8.85 11.68 2.75
C GLY A 55 9.68 10.46 3.14
N ILE A 56 10.09 9.68 2.14
CA ILE A 56 11.08 8.60 2.27
C ILE A 56 12.21 8.85 1.27
N ALA A 57 13.40 8.34 1.57
CA ALA A 57 14.52 8.35 0.65
C ALA A 57 14.98 6.90 0.40
N PRO A 58 14.83 6.37 -0.83
CA PRO A 58 15.35 5.06 -1.18
C PRO A 58 16.89 5.02 -1.08
N ILE A 59 17.42 3.94 -0.54
CA ILE A 59 18.84 3.64 -0.44
C ILE A 59 19.09 2.35 -1.23
N HIS A 60 19.83 2.45 -2.33
CA HIS A 60 20.21 1.28 -3.11
C HIS A 60 21.34 0.52 -2.41
N LEU A 61 21.10 -0.75 -2.06
CA LEU A 61 22.07 -1.58 -1.37
C LEU A 61 22.93 -2.43 -2.34
N GLY A 62 22.63 -2.35 -3.64
CA GLY A 62 23.26 -3.18 -4.68
C GLY A 62 22.28 -4.18 -5.29
N GLY A 63 22.50 -4.53 -6.57
CA GLY A 63 21.61 -5.42 -7.31
C GLY A 63 20.18 -4.89 -7.34
N ASN A 64 19.23 -5.69 -6.85
CA ASN A 64 17.81 -5.33 -6.77
C ASN A 64 17.34 -5.08 -5.33
N ASP A 65 18.26 -4.89 -4.38
CA ASP A 65 17.90 -4.72 -2.97
C ASP A 65 17.93 -3.23 -2.58
N TYR A 66 16.91 -2.83 -1.82
CA TYR A 66 16.66 -1.45 -1.42
C TYR A 66 16.31 -1.39 0.06
N ASP A 67 16.73 -0.31 0.70
CA ASP A 67 16.28 0.12 2.02
C ASP A 67 15.73 1.56 1.94
N PHE A 68 15.17 2.08 3.03
CA PHE A 68 14.54 3.40 3.06
C PHE A 68 14.90 4.16 4.32
N LYS A 69 15.37 5.40 4.15
CA LYS A 69 15.39 6.37 5.22
C LYS A 69 14.02 7.04 5.32
N LEU A 70 13.37 6.89 6.47
CA LEU A 70 12.13 7.62 6.77
C LEU A 70 12.50 9.05 7.19
N THR A 71 11.84 10.06 6.60
CA THR A 71 12.03 11.47 6.96
C THR A 71 10.76 12.07 7.51
N SER A 72 9.69 12.05 6.73
CA SER A 72 8.33 12.40 7.15
C SER A 72 7.35 11.67 6.22
N PRO A 73 7.25 10.32 6.35
CA PRO A 73 6.46 9.51 5.44
C PRO A 73 5.01 9.97 5.40
N ARG A 74 4.47 10.20 4.21
CA ARG A 74 3.11 10.69 4.01
C ARG A 74 2.51 10.16 2.73
N ILE A 75 1.18 10.09 2.70
CA ILE A 75 0.42 9.86 1.48
C ILE A 75 0.38 11.14 0.63
N THR A 76 0.27 11.00 -0.69
CA THR A 76 0.11 12.14 -1.62
C THR A 76 -1.34 12.24 -2.11
N LEU A 77 -1.67 13.32 -2.84
CA LEU A 77 -2.97 13.42 -3.52
C LEU A 77 -3.24 12.22 -4.43
N ARG A 78 -2.24 11.76 -5.20
CA ARG A 78 -2.35 10.57 -6.05
C ARG A 78 -2.61 9.30 -5.23
N GLY A 79 -2.01 9.20 -4.04
CA GLY A 79 -2.27 8.13 -3.08
C GLY A 79 -3.71 8.12 -2.58
N LEU A 80 -4.25 9.31 -2.27
CA LEU A 80 -5.66 9.47 -1.88
C LEU A 80 -6.60 9.13 -3.03
N GLU A 81 -6.31 9.61 -4.25
CA GLU A 81 -7.04 9.22 -5.47
C GLU A 81 -7.02 7.70 -5.66
N TYR A 82 -5.88 7.04 -5.43
CA TYR A 82 -5.82 5.58 -5.49
C TYR A 82 -6.75 4.93 -4.45
N LEU A 83 -6.82 5.43 -3.21
CA LEU A 83 -7.73 4.89 -2.19
C LEU A 83 -9.20 5.05 -2.60
N GLU A 84 -9.58 6.20 -3.15
CA GLU A 84 -10.94 6.50 -3.62
C GLU A 84 -11.32 5.70 -4.89
N GLU A 85 -10.42 5.69 -5.88
CA GLU A 85 -10.59 5.14 -7.21
C GLU A 85 -10.31 3.63 -7.31
N ASN A 86 -9.85 2.95 -6.25
CA ASN A 86 -9.67 1.49 -6.23
C ASN A 86 -10.96 0.67 -6.23
N THR A 87 -11.81 1.05 -7.17
CA THR A 87 -12.50 0.20 -8.09
C THR A 87 -11.78 -1.09 -8.51
N MET A 88 -10.47 -1.37 -8.38
CA MET A 88 -10.00 -2.76 -8.63
C MET A 88 -10.47 -3.74 -7.54
N MET A 89 -10.42 -3.37 -6.26
CA MET A 89 -11.05 -4.18 -5.21
C MET A 89 -12.57 -4.06 -5.27
N LYS A 90 -13.16 -2.88 -5.53
CA LYS A 90 -14.63 -2.80 -5.74
C LYS A 90 -15.07 -3.60 -6.99
N LYS A 91 -14.29 -3.65 -8.08
CA LYS A 91 -14.55 -4.41 -9.33
C LYS A 91 -14.30 -5.90 -9.11
N ALA A 92 -13.20 -6.31 -8.48
CA ALA A 92 -12.96 -7.71 -8.12
C ALA A 92 -14.03 -8.22 -7.13
N TYR A 93 -14.40 -7.42 -6.12
CA TYR A 93 -15.50 -7.71 -5.21
C TYR A 93 -16.85 -7.81 -5.94
N ARG A 94 -17.18 -6.86 -6.84
CA ARG A 94 -18.38 -6.91 -7.70
C ARG A 94 -18.38 -8.14 -8.61
N LEU A 95 -17.25 -8.50 -9.21
CA LEU A 95 -17.09 -9.68 -10.05
C LEU A 95 -17.29 -10.97 -9.24
N LEU A 96 -16.68 -11.07 -8.04
CA LEU A 96 -16.86 -12.22 -7.14
C LEU A 96 -18.30 -12.35 -6.61
N LYS A 97 -18.96 -11.24 -6.30
CA LYS A 97 -20.39 -11.19 -5.94
C LYS A 97 -21.28 -11.59 -7.12
N GLY A 98 -21.00 -11.05 -8.31
CA GLY A 98 -21.75 -11.33 -9.53
C GLY A 98 -21.71 -12.80 -9.93
N VAL A 99 -20.57 -13.49 -9.76
CA VAL A 99 -20.46 -14.95 -9.99
C VAL A 99 -21.33 -15.77 -9.03
N LYS A 100 -21.53 -15.30 -7.79
CA LYS A 100 -22.37 -16.00 -6.79
C LYS A 100 -23.87 -15.89 -7.08
N GLU A 101 -24.30 -14.84 -7.79
CA GLU A 101 -25.70 -14.65 -8.23
C GLU A 101 -26.08 -15.49 -9.47
N ILE A 102 -25.10 -16.07 -10.19
CA ILE A 102 -25.33 -16.94 -11.36
C ILE A 102 -25.38 -18.43 -11.02
N THR A 103 -25.33 -18.77 -9.74
CA THR A 103 -25.84 -20.07 -9.26
C THR A 103 -27.27 -19.83 -8.79
N PRO A 104 -28.31 -20.15 -9.61
CA PRO A 104 -29.63 -20.36 -9.07
C PRO A 104 -29.49 -21.44 -8.00
N GLY A 105 -30.08 -21.20 -6.83
CA GLY A 105 -30.13 -22.22 -5.78
C GLY A 105 -30.63 -23.55 -6.36
N LEU A 106 -29.78 -24.56 -6.25
CA LEU A 106 -30.17 -25.95 -6.09
C LEU A 106 -29.91 -26.29 -4.62
#